data_AF-A0AAD8FFA7-F1
#
_entry.id   AF-A0AAD8FFA7-F1
#
_cell.length_a   1.000
_cell.length_b   1.000
_cell.length_c   1.000
_cell.angle_alpha   90.00
_cell.angle_beta   90.00
_cell.angle_gamma   90.00
#
_symmetry.space_group_name_H-M   'P 1'
#
loop_
_entity.id
_entity.type
_entity.pdbx_description
1 polymer ?
#
loop_
_entity_poly.entity_id
_entity_poly.type
_entity_poly.pdbx_seq_one_letter_code
_entity_poly.pdbx_strand_id
1 'polypeptide(L)'
;MAEDDQETDYVIKLREEEEMEFYMDLAIHETERWIQAVTKKSVQYPDDTRKSLENGVLLCDLLNCLQPGVIKRINKLPTPIAGLDNINVFLKTCKSNFGLTDAQLFNPSDLEDLSQRAIAE
;
A
#
# COMPACT_ATOMS: atom_id res chain seq x y z
N MET A 1 12.36 34.75 27.51
CA MET A 1 13.30 34.38 26.44
C MET A 1 13.22 32.90 26.06
N ALA A 2 12.52 32.05 26.82
CA ALA A 2 12.29 30.64 26.46
C ALA A 2 10.95 30.37 25.73
N GLU A 3 10.09 31.39 25.59
CA GLU A 3 8.75 31.26 25.00
C GLU A 3 8.78 31.41 23.46
N ASP A 4 9.72 32.18 22.92
CA ASP A 4 9.87 32.47 21.47
C ASP A 4 10.49 31.29 20.69
N ASP A 5 11.40 30.55 21.35
CA ASP A 5 12.04 29.35 20.78
C ASP A 5 11.05 28.18 20.62
N GLN A 6 10.05 28.10 21.51
CA GLN A 6 9.08 27.01 21.53
C GLN A 6 8.01 27.19 20.44
N GLU A 7 7.48 28.42 20.28
CA GLU A 7 6.49 28.75 19.25
C GLU A 7 7.08 28.54 17.83
N THR A 8 8.35 28.88 17.65
CA THR A 8 9.06 28.65 16.38
C THR A 8 9.20 27.16 16.06
N ASP A 9 9.53 26.31 17.05
CA ASP A 9 9.64 24.84 16.89
C ASP A 9 8.28 24.20 16.54
N TYR A 10 7.17 24.65 17.17
CA TYR A 10 5.83 24.18 16.83
C TYR A 10 5.43 24.54 15.40
N VAL A 11 5.69 25.77 14.97
CA VAL A 11 5.35 26.23 13.62
C VAL A 11 6.21 25.53 12.55
N ILE A 12 7.46 25.17 12.87
CA ILE A 12 8.31 24.36 11.97
C ILE A 12 7.74 22.95 11.86
N LYS A 13 7.43 22.28 12.97
CA LYS A 13 6.84 20.94 12.97
C LYS A 13 5.53 20.85 12.21
N LEU A 14 4.64 21.83 12.40
CA LEU A 14 3.38 21.91 11.66
C LEU A 14 3.61 21.97 10.15
N ARG A 15 4.59 22.77 9.70
CA ARG A 15 4.95 22.84 8.28
C ARG A 15 5.55 21.53 7.76
N GLU A 16 6.40 20.87 8.55
CA GLU A 16 6.97 19.57 8.20
C GLU A 16 5.89 18.49 8.07
N GLU A 17 4.89 18.50 8.96
CA GLU A 17 3.73 17.60 8.89
C GLU A 17 2.87 17.86 7.65
N GLU A 18 2.53 19.12 7.35
CA GLU A 18 1.80 19.51 6.14
C GLU A 18 2.55 19.12 4.85
N GLU A 19 3.87 19.33 4.82
CA GLU A 19 4.71 18.91 3.70
C GLU A 19 4.72 17.39 3.56
N MET A 20 4.84 16.65 4.67
CA MET A 20 4.84 15.19 4.67
C MET A 20 3.51 14.62 4.18
N GLU A 21 2.38 15.20 4.61
CA GLU A 21 1.04 14.85 4.13
C GLU A 21 0.93 15.06 2.62
N PHE A 22 1.39 16.22 2.12
CA PHE A 22 1.41 16.51 0.69
C PHE A 22 2.24 15.49 -0.12
N TYR A 23 3.44 15.14 0.34
CA TYR A 23 4.28 14.15 -0.34
C TYR A 23 3.68 12.74 -0.28
N MET A 24 3.03 12.39 0.82
CA MET A 24 2.33 11.12 0.97
C MET A 24 1.17 11.01 -0.02
N ASP A 25 0.33 12.04 -0.13
CA ASP A 25 -0.77 12.09 -1.09
C ASP A 25 -0.27 11.96 -2.53
N LEU A 26 0.82 12.66 -2.87
CA LEU A 26 1.44 12.57 -4.19
C LEU A 26 1.94 11.14 -4.48
N ALA A 27 2.56 10.49 -3.51
CA ALA A 27 3.05 9.12 -3.64
C ALA A 27 1.89 8.11 -3.80
N ILE A 28 0.80 8.28 -3.04
CA ILE A 28 -0.41 7.46 -3.16
C ILE A 28 -1.02 7.62 -4.55
N HIS A 29 -1.22 8.86 -5.00
CA HIS A 29 -1.81 9.15 -6.31
C HIS A 29 -0.97 8.58 -7.45
N GLU A 30 0.36 8.75 -7.43
CA GLU A 30 1.22 8.20 -8.48
C GLU A 30 1.23 6.66 -8.47
N THR A 31 1.22 6.05 -7.28
CA THR A 31 1.12 4.59 -7.11
C THR A 31 -0.16 4.06 -7.74
N GLU A 32 -1.30 4.67 -7.41
CA GLU A 32 -2.59 4.31 -7.98
C GLU A 32 -2.61 4.46 -9.49
N ARG A 33 -2.21 5.63 -10.00
CA ARG A 33 -2.15 5.93 -11.44
C ARG A 33 -1.34 4.87 -12.19
N TRP A 34 -0.17 4.51 -11.67
CA TRP A 34 0.71 3.53 -12.30
C TRP A 34 0.10 2.13 -12.29
N ILE A 35 -0.45 1.67 -11.16
CA ILE A 35 -1.10 0.37 -11.05
C ILE A 35 -2.25 0.27 -12.07
N GLN A 36 -3.10 1.29 -12.16
CA GLN A 36 -4.20 1.31 -13.13
C GLN A 36 -3.70 1.32 -14.58
N ALA A 37 -2.65 2.09 -14.86
CA ALA A 37 -2.06 2.17 -16.20
C ALA A 37 -1.47 0.83 -16.67
N VAL A 38 -0.84 0.07 -15.78
CA VAL A 38 -0.25 -1.25 -16.11
C VAL A 38 -1.33 -2.33 -16.17
N THR A 39 -2.23 -2.39 -15.19
CA THR A 39 -3.25 -3.45 -15.10
C THR A 39 -4.42 -3.23 -16.05
N LYS A 40 -4.63 -1.99 -16.53
CA LYS A 40 -5.82 -1.55 -17.26
C LYS A 40 -7.12 -1.77 -16.46
N LYS A 41 -7.03 -1.78 -15.13
CA LYS A 41 -8.15 -1.92 -14.20
C LYS A 41 -8.23 -0.68 -13.31
N SER A 42 -9.44 -0.31 -12.91
CA SER A 42 -9.65 0.67 -11.85
C SER A 42 -9.42 0.02 -10.48
N VAL A 43 -8.97 0.82 -9.51
CA VAL A 43 -9.03 0.41 -8.10
C VAL A 43 -10.49 0.32 -7.64
N GLN A 44 -10.76 -0.47 -6.60
CA GLN A 44 -12.13 -0.66 -6.10
C GLN A 44 -12.61 0.51 -5.25
N TYR A 45 -11.69 1.11 -4.49
CA TYR A 45 -11.91 2.23 -3.59
C TYR A 45 -10.93 3.36 -3.98
N PRO A 46 -11.33 4.30 -4.86
CA PRO A 46 -10.47 5.39 -5.33
C PRO A 46 -10.01 6.35 -4.23
N ASP A 47 -10.81 6.49 -3.17
CA ASP A 47 -10.47 7.32 -2.01
C ASP A 47 -9.67 6.56 -0.93
N ASP A 48 -9.43 5.26 -1.14
CA ASP A 48 -8.70 4.39 -0.21
C ASP A 48 -7.89 3.34 -0.99
N THR A 49 -6.74 3.80 -1.52
CA THR A 49 -5.83 2.94 -2.29
C THR A 49 -5.36 1.74 -1.45
N ARG A 50 -5.13 1.91 -0.14
CA ARG A 50 -4.73 0.81 0.76
C ARG A 50 -5.79 -0.30 0.75
N LYS A 51 -7.06 0.05 0.99
CA LYS A 51 -8.17 -0.91 0.96
C LYS A 51 -8.37 -1.56 -0.40
N SER A 52 -8.07 -0.84 -1.47
CA SER A 52 -8.08 -1.40 -2.83
C SER A 52 -7.01 -2.47 -3.07
N LEU A 53 -5.91 -2.44 -2.32
CA LEU A 53 -4.79 -3.38 -2.44
C LEU A 53 -4.83 -4.52 -1.39
N GLU A 54 -5.63 -4.36 -0.32
CA GLU A 54 -5.71 -5.26 0.85
C GLU A 54 -6.05 -6.72 0.52
N ASN A 55 -6.85 -6.99 -0.52
CA ASN A 55 -7.16 -8.37 -0.92
C ASN A 55 -6.06 -9.02 -1.80
N GLY A 56 -5.02 -8.28 -2.16
CA GLY A 56 -3.87 -8.74 -2.94
C GLY A 56 -4.15 -9.13 -4.40
N VAL A 57 -5.41 -9.11 -4.87
CA VAL A 57 -5.76 -9.55 -6.23
C VAL A 57 -5.15 -8.61 -7.27
N LEU A 58 -5.31 -7.30 -7.08
CA LEU A 58 -4.79 -6.29 -8.01
C LEU A 58 -3.25 -6.30 -8.06
N LEU A 59 -2.60 -6.58 -6.92
CA LEU A 59 -1.15 -6.73 -6.82
C LEU A 59 -0.65 -7.95 -7.60
N CYS A 60 -1.32 -9.11 -7.46
CA CYS A 60 -0.99 -10.30 -8.22
C CYS A 60 -1.23 -10.10 -9.73
N ASP A 61 -2.31 -9.42 -10.10
CA ASP A 61 -2.61 -9.08 -11.49
C ASP A 61 -1.54 -8.14 -12.08
N LEU A 62 -1.07 -7.16 -11.30
CA LEU A 62 0.02 -6.27 -11.68
C LEU A 62 1.27 -7.05 -12.07
N LEU A 63 1.71 -8.01 -11.23
CA LEU A 63 2.89 -8.83 -11.57
C LEU A 63 2.66 -9.68 -12.82
N ASN A 64 1.44 -10.19 -13.04
CA ASN A 64 1.09 -10.91 -14.26
C ASN A 64 1.06 -10.02 -15.50
N CYS A 65 0.79 -8.72 -15.37
CA CYS A 65 0.92 -7.76 -16.46
C CYS A 65 2.39 -7.46 -16.78
N LEU A 66 3.26 -7.38 -15.77
CA LEU A 66 4.70 -7.14 -15.95
C LEU A 66 5.43 -8.38 -16.49
N GLN A 67 5.10 -9.56 -15.96
CA GLN A 67 5.63 -10.84 -16.41
C GLN A 67 4.47 -11.83 -16.58
N PRO A 68 4.02 -12.07 -17.84
CA PRO A 68 2.89 -12.95 -18.11
C PRO A 68 3.02 -14.34 -17.47
N GLY A 69 2.01 -14.71 -16.67
CA GLY A 69 1.89 -16.04 -16.07
C GLY A 69 2.82 -16.31 -14.89
N VAL A 70 3.47 -15.28 -14.32
CA VAL A 70 4.35 -15.44 -13.14
C VAL A 70 3.58 -15.94 -11.90
N ILE A 71 2.33 -15.48 -11.71
CA ILE A 71 1.42 -15.98 -10.69
C ILE A 71 0.30 -16.78 -11.35
N LYS A 72 0.32 -18.11 -11.16
CA LYS A 72 -0.60 -19.05 -11.83
C LYS A 72 -2.01 -19.07 -11.26
N ARG A 73 -2.17 -18.77 -9.96
CA ARG A 73 -3.45 -18.85 -9.25
C ARG A 73 -3.57 -17.70 -8.28
N ILE A 74 -4.71 -17.00 -8.36
CA ILE A 74 -5.08 -15.90 -7.47
C ILE A 74 -6.39 -16.30 -6.78
N ASN A 75 -6.45 -16.18 -5.46
CA ASN A 75 -7.63 -16.51 -4.69
C ASN A 75 -8.59 -15.31 -4.66
N LYS A 76 -9.78 -15.45 -5.25
CA LYS A 76 -10.77 -14.36 -5.34
C LYS A 76 -11.92 -14.49 -4.34
N LEU A 77 -11.80 -15.38 -3.36
CA LEU A 77 -12.78 -15.49 -2.29
C LEU A 77 -12.76 -14.21 -1.43
N PRO A 78 -13.92 -13.68 -1.01
CA PRO A 78 -13.99 -12.47 -0.19
C PRO A 78 -13.73 -12.81 1.29
N THR A 79 -12.57 -13.40 1.59
CA THR A 79 -12.17 -13.76 2.96
C THR A 79 -10.80 -13.17 3.30
N PRO A 80 -10.55 -12.78 4.56
CA PRO A 80 -9.26 -12.25 4.98
C PRO A 80 -8.09 -13.21 4.69
N ILE A 81 -8.32 -14.51 4.86
CA ILE A 81 -7.31 -15.56 4.58
C ILE A 81 -6.93 -15.58 3.09
N ALA A 82 -7.90 -15.44 2.19
CA ALA A 82 -7.63 -15.36 0.75
C ALA A 82 -6.82 -14.11 0.38
N GLY A 83 -7.12 -12.97 1.01
CA GLY A 83 -6.36 -11.73 0.85
C GLY A 83 -4.91 -11.88 1.28
N LEU A 84 -4.69 -12.42 2.49
CA LEU A 84 -3.36 -12.69 3.03
C LEU A 84 -2.57 -13.67 2.16
N ASP A 85 -3.19 -14.73 1.65
CA ASP A 85 -2.57 -15.68 0.73
C ASP A 85 -2.08 -14.98 -0.55
N ASN A 86 -2.91 -14.11 -1.14
CA ASN A 86 -2.52 -13.35 -2.33
C ASN A 86 -1.35 -12.40 -2.05
N ILE A 87 -1.38 -11.66 -0.95
CA ILE A 87 -0.28 -10.76 -0.56
C ILE A 87 1.03 -11.55 -0.39
N ASN A 88 0.98 -12.68 0.29
CA ASN A 88 2.15 -13.53 0.47
C ASN A 88 2.70 -14.07 -0.85
N VAL A 89 1.83 -14.42 -1.80
CA VAL A 89 2.24 -14.82 -3.16
C VAL A 89 2.91 -13.65 -3.88
N PHE A 90 2.31 -12.46 -3.86
CA PHE A 90 2.89 -11.24 -4.45
C PHE A 90 4.31 -10.97 -3.92
N LEU A 91 4.47 -10.91 -2.59
CA LEU A 91 5.75 -10.61 -1.95
C LEU A 91 6.82 -11.67 -2.28
N LYS A 92 6.45 -12.96 -2.27
CA LYS A 92 7.36 -14.04 -2.67
C LYS A 92 7.80 -13.90 -4.13
N THR A 93 6.86 -13.63 -5.03
CA THR A 93 7.16 -13.44 -6.45
C THR A 93 8.05 -12.21 -6.68
N CYS A 94 7.82 -11.11 -5.98
CA CYS A 94 8.69 -9.94 -6.00
C CYS A 94 10.15 -10.30 -5.64
N LYS A 95 10.37 -11.11 -4.59
CA LYS A 95 11.70 -11.61 -4.24
C LYS A 95 12.29 -12.52 -5.31
N SER A 96 11.55 -13.57 -5.70
CA SER A 96 12.10 -14.66 -6.52
C SER A 96 12.22 -14.32 -8.01
N ASN A 97 11.31 -13.52 -8.55
CA ASN A 97 11.22 -13.26 -9.99
C ASN A 97 11.65 -11.83 -10.36
N PHE A 98 11.50 -10.87 -9.45
CA PHE A 98 11.87 -9.48 -9.69
C PHE A 98 13.13 -9.05 -8.92
N GLY A 99 13.70 -9.94 -8.10
CA GLY A 99 14.99 -9.70 -7.41
C GLY A 99 14.93 -8.63 -6.32
N LEU A 100 13.74 -8.32 -5.79
CA LEU A 100 13.60 -7.33 -4.73
C LEU A 100 14.12 -7.88 -3.39
N THR A 101 14.76 -6.99 -2.63
CA THR A 101 15.27 -7.28 -1.28
C THR A 101 14.20 -7.07 -0.21
N ASP A 102 14.40 -7.64 0.98
CA ASP A 102 13.47 -7.48 2.11
C ASP A 102 13.22 -6.01 2.47
N ALA A 103 14.24 -5.15 2.35
CA ALA A 103 14.14 -3.71 2.65
C ALA A 103 13.27 -2.94 1.64
N GLN A 104 12.96 -3.51 0.49
CA GLN A 104 12.13 -2.90 -0.55
C GLN A 104 10.69 -3.43 -0.54
N LEU A 105 10.38 -4.33 0.39
CA LEU A 105 9.09 -4.98 0.49
C LEU A 105 8.35 -4.51 1.73
N PHE A 106 7.04 -4.38 1.59
CA PHE A 106 6.15 -4.17 2.71
C PHE A 106 5.83 -5.51 3.40
N ASN A 107 5.34 -5.43 4.62
CA ASN A 107 4.78 -6.54 5.39
C ASN A 107 3.26 -6.59 5.20
N PRO A 108 2.63 -7.77 5.23
CA PRO A 108 1.17 -7.86 5.11
C PRO A 108 0.40 -6.94 6.07
N SER A 109 0.91 -6.74 7.29
CA SER A 109 0.36 -5.83 8.31
C SER A 109 0.31 -4.36 7.87
N ASP A 110 1.15 -3.95 6.93
CA ASP A 110 1.20 -2.57 6.43
C ASP A 110 -0.04 -2.24 5.58
N LEU A 111 -0.73 -3.27 5.06
CA LEU A 111 -2.00 -3.14 4.34
C LEU A 111 -3.22 -3.49 5.19
N GLU A 112 -3.07 -4.00 6.41
CA GLU A 112 -4.21 -4.38 7.25
C GLU A 112 -4.92 -3.14 7.83
N ASP A 113 -6.26 -3.16 7.85
CA ASP A 113 -7.05 -2.12 8.50
C ASP A 113 -6.99 -2.26 10.04
N LEU A 114 -6.06 -1.54 10.67
CA LEU A 114 -5.95 -1.52 12.13
C LEU A 114 -7.13 -0.83 12.84
N SER A 115 -7.98 -0.09 12.12
CA SER A 115 -9.12 0.63 12.72
C SER A 115 -10.24 -0.31 13.19
N GLN A 116 -10.33 -1.54 12.66
CA GLN A 116 -11.35 -2.51 13.05
C GLN A 116 -11.08 -3.20 14.39
N ARG A 117 -9.88 -3.03 14.98
CA ARG A 117 -9.55 -3.61 16.29
C ARG A 117 -10.13 -2.82 17.47
N ALA A 118 -10.62 -1.60 17.23
CA ALA A 118 -11.15 -0.70 18.24
C ALA A 118 -12.67 -0.85 18.53
N ILE A 119 -13.36 -1.83 17.91
CA ILE A 119 -14.82 -2.05 18.10
C ILE A 119 -15.13 -3.40 18.76
N ALA A 120 -14.17 -3.97 19.48
CA ALA A 120 -14.39 -5.14 20.34
C ALA A 120 -14.06 -4.79 21.79
N GLU A 121 -14.87 -3.91 22.38
CA GLU A 121 -15.14 -3.88 23.83
C GLU A 121 -16.67 -3.96 24.06
#